data_AF-A0A7S3MQH7-F1
#
_entry.id   AF-A0A7S3MQH7-F1
#
_cell.length_a   1.000
_cell.length_b   1.000
_cell.length_c   1.000
_cell.angle_alpha   90.00
_cell.angle_beta   90.00
_cell.angle_gamma   90.00
#
_symmetry.space_group_name_H-M   'P 1'
#
loop_
_entity.id
_entity.type
_entity.pdbx_description
1 polymer ?
#
loop_
_entity_poly.entity_id
_entity_poly.type
_entity_poly.pdbx_seq_one_letter_code
_entity_poly.pdbx_strand_id
1 'polypeptide(L)'
;MKLAMTRQFPIDAENRVEQMRYTDFLDLVKPRNPEFSSYVNRRMRESDIGYSFTPNLGLTESTGFKFAQLFEDIVRLENELELQRQYKIPQINLSDLYRAIDKDMKGFCTLHDYFAFFESSYCEDLPVSTEEITYLFKRHDRQRQGRVTEGDLRKELTPMASIKFDDPAQ
;
A
#
# COMPACT_ATOMS: atom_id res chain seq x y z
N MET A 1 10.60 -0.01 -6.10
CA MET A 1 10.39 1.25 -5.34
C MET A 1 9.27 2.10 -5.94
N LYS A 2 9.34 2.50 -7.22
CA LYS A 2 8.29 3.26 -7.96
C LYS A 2 6.87 2.76 -7.69
N LEU A 3 6.69 1.45 -7.80
CA LEU A 3 5.45 0.73 -7.62
C LEU A 3 4.80 0.91 -6.23
N ALA A 4 5.58 0.72 -5.16
CA ALA A 4 5.12 0.84 -3.78
C ALA A 4 4.72 2.28 -3.42
N MET A 5 5.43 3.25 -3.98
CA MET A 5 5.20 4.68 -3.73
C MET A 5 3.94 5.19 -4.42
N THR A 6 3.66 4.76 -5.65
CA THR A 6 2.44 5.13 -6.38
C THR A 6 1.17 4.69 -5.67
N ARG A 7 1.23 3.55 -4.96
CA ARG A 7 0.10 3.09 -4.14
C ARG A 7 -0.10 3.90 -2.86
N GLN A 8 0.99 4.22 -2.16
CA GLN A 8 0.90 4.95 -0.88
C GLN A 8 0.63 6.46 -1.04
N PHE A 9 1.05 7.07 -2.15
CA PHE A 9 0.94 8.53 -2.37
C PHE A 9 0.32 8.83 -3.74
N PRO A 10 -1.01 8.66 -3.90
CA PRO A 10 -1.67 8.74 -5.22
C PRO A 10 -1.67 10.13 -5.87
N ILE A 11 -1.23 11.18 -5.17
CA ILE A 11 -1.11 12.55 -5.70
C ILE A 11 0.38 12.80 -5.95
N ASP A 12 0.76 13.12 -7.20
CA ASP A 12 2.14 13.39 -7.67
C ASP A 12 3.16 12.24 -7.59
N ALA A 13 2.74 10.98 -7.45
CA ALA A 13 3.65 9.84 -7.38
C ALA A 13 4.63 9.73 -8.55
N GLU A 14 4.19 10.01 -9.78
CA GLU A 14 5.05 9.84 -10.95
C GLU A 14 6.23 10.81 -10.95
N ASN A 15 5.97 12.09 -10.66
CA ASN A 15 7.01 13.11 -10.52
C ASN A 15 7.86 12.89 -9.26
N ARG A 16 7.25 12.43 -8.16
CA ARG A 16 7.94 12.21 -6.88
C ARG A 16 8.80 10.96 -6.83
N VAL A 17 8.50 9.93 -7.62
CA VAL A 17 9.32 8.71 -7.56
C VAL A 17 10.69 8.94 -8.21
N GLU A 18 10.73 9.58 -9.38
CA GLU A 18 11.99 9.84 -10.09
C GLU A 18 12.78 10.97 -9.43
N GLN A 19 12.09 11.85 -8.69
CA GLN A 19 12.69 12.96 -7.93
C GLN A 19 12.52 12.79 -6.43
N MET A 20 12.49 11.55 -5.91
CA MET A 20 12.24 11.34 -4.49
C MET A 20 13.35 12.01 -3.70
N ARG A 21 13.02 13.13 -3.06
CA ARG A 21 14.00 13.85 -2.26
C ARG A 21 14.22 13.05 -0.99
N TYR A 22 15.42 13.14 -0.45
CA TYR A 22 15.72 12.54 0.85
C TYR A 22 14.70 12.92 1.93
N THR A 23 14.11 14.11 1.85
CA THR A 23 13.01 14.55 2.74
C THR A 23 11.74 13.73 2.59
N ASP A 24 11.37 13.31 1.37
CA ASP A 24 10.18 12.49 1.14
C ASP A 24 10.37 11.08 1.72
N PHE A 25 11.60 10.55 1.63
CA PHE A 25 11.97 9.31 2.33
C PHE A 25 11.88 9.48 3.85
N LEU A 26 12.43 10.56 4.40
CA LEU A 26 12.35 10.83 5.84
C LEU A 26 10.91 10.89 6.34
N ASP A 27 10.00 11.48 5.58
CA ASP A 27 8.58 11.56 5.95
C ASP A 27 7.87 10.19 5.87
N LEU A 28 8.41 9.24 5.11
CA LEU A 28 7.95 7.85 5.08
C LEU A 28 8.36 7.05 6.32
N VAL A 29 9.61 7.20 6.75
CA VAL A 29 10.16 6.46 7.90
C VAL A 29 9.92 7.19 9.23
N LYS A 30 9.57 8.47 9.21
CA LYS A 30 9.27 9.22 10.43
C LYS A 30 7.98 8.69 11.08
N PRO A 31 8.00 8.47 12.39
CA PRO A 31 6.80 8.11 13.12
C PRO A 31 5.73 9.18 13.01
N ARG A 32 4.49 8.78 12.67
CA ARG A 32 3.33 9.69 12.66
C ARG A 32 2.88 10.08 14.07
N ASN A 33 3.29 9.33 15.09
CA ASN A 33 3.01 9.67 16.48
C ASN A 33 3.85 10.91 16.88
N PRO A 34 3.22 12.01 17.33
CA PRO A 34 3.93 13.25 17.66
C PRO A 34 4.91 13.08 18.83
N GLU A 35 4.60 12.28 19.85
CA GLU A 35 5.49 12.03 20.98
C GLU A 35 6.76 11.29 20.54
N PHE A 36 6.60 10.27 19.70
CA PHE A 36 7.74 9.49 19.20
C PHE A 36 8.55 10.28 18.17
N SER A 37 7.90 11.13 17.35
CA SER A 37 8.57 12.08 16.47
C SER A 37 9.41 13.10 17.25
N SER A 38 8.87 13.68 18.32
CA SER A 38 9.60 14.58 19.22
C SER A 38 10.79 13.90 19.87
N TYR A 39 10.66 12.63 20.28
CA TYR A 39 11.76 11.84 20.82
C TYR A 39 12.89 11.64 19.78
N VAL A 40 12.55 11.22 18.57
CA VAL A 40 13.52 11.01 17.48
C VAL A 40 14.21 12.31 17.09
N ASN A 41 13.46 13.40 16.95
CA ASN A 41 14.00 14.72 16.61
C ASN A 41 14.93 15.27 17.71
N ARG A 42 14.63 15.03 18.99
CA ARG A 42 15.49 15.42 20.11
C ARG A 42 16.83 14.66 20.06
N ARG A 43 16.76 13.34 19.86
CA ARG A 43 17.96 12.48 19.69
C ARG A 43 18.81 12.89 18.49
N MET A 44 18.20 13.30 17.37
CA MET A 44 18.93 13.74 16.18
C MET A 44 19.61 15.12 16.37
N ARG A 45 19.02 16.03 17.14
CA ARG A 45 19.67 17.33 17.45
C ARG A 45 20.82 17.19 18.43
N GLU A 46 20.76 16.22 19.34
CA GLU A 46 21.86 15.93 20.28
C GLU A 46 23.11 15.39 19.54
N SER A 47 22.95 14.80 18.35
CA SER A 47 24.07 14.39 17.48
C SER A 47 24.72 15.51 16.66
N ASP A 48 24.18 16.74 16.66
CA ASP A 48 24.75 17.88 15.90
C ASP A 48 25.98 18.53 16.57
N ILE A 49 26.37 18.09 17.77
CA ILE A 49 27.59 18.57 18.42
C ILE A 49 28.79 17.73 17.94
N GLY A 50 29.27 18.02 16.73
CA GLY A 50 30.67 17.83 16.38
C GLY A 50 31.10 16.54 15.67
N TYR A 51 30.22 15.83 14.95
CA TYR A 51 30.64 14.69 14.11
C TYR A 51 30.37 14.91 12.62
N SER A 52 31.30 14.44 11.80
CA SER A 52 31.19 14.41 10.35
C SER A 52 29.88 13.73 9.95
N PHE A 53 29.23 14.28 8.93
CA PHE A 53 27.98 13.78 8.35
C PHE A 53 28.23 12.45 7.62
N THR A 54 28.56 11.38 8.34
CA THR A 54 28.24 10.05 7.84
C THR A 54 26.72 9.91 7.94
N PRO A 55 26.02 9.64 6.83
CA PRO A 55 24.56 9.64 6.77
C PRO A 55 24.01 8.39 7.48
N ASN A 56 24.16 8.33 8.79
CA ASN A 56 23.47 7.40 9.66
C ASN A 56 22.39 8.20 10.37
N LEU A 57 21.13 7.80 10.19
CA LEU A 57 19.90 8.41 10.69
C LEU A 57 19.79 8.40 12.24
N GLY A 58 20.88 8.58 12.98
CA GLY A 58 20.96 8.27 14.41
C GLY A 58 20.71 6.78 14.71
N LEU A 59 20.69 5.93 13.68
CA LEU A 59 20.53 4.48 13.79
C LEU A 59 21.91 3.86 14.00
N THR A 60 21.99 2.89 14.92
CA THR A 60 23.14 1.99 14.98
C THR A 60 23.31 1.29 13.64
N GLU A 61 24.53 0.99 13.21
CA GLU A 61 24.83 0.28 11.97
C GLU A 61 23.98 -0.99 11.80
N SER A 62 23.83 -1.80 12.86
CA SER A 62 22.99 -3.00 12.86
C SER A 62 21.52 -2.71 12.54
N THR A 63 20.98 -1.62 13.07
CA THR A 63 19.59 -1.18 12.80
C THR A 63 19.47 -0.67 11.36
N GLY A 64 20.43 0.11 10.88
CA GLY A 64 20.48 0.56 9.48
C GLY A 64 20.48 -0.59 8.49
N PHE A 65 21.30 -1.62 8.75
CA PHE A 65 21.35 -2.84 7.95
C PHE A 65 20.00 -3.58 7.91
N LYS A 66 19.36 -3.77 9.07
CA LYS A 66 18.02 -4.41 9.14
C LYS A 66 16.95 -3.62 8.39
N PHE A 67 16.99 -2.29 8.45
CA PHE A 67 16.08 -1.44 7.67
C PHE A 67 16.30 -1.60 6.17
N ALA A 68 17.55 -1.67 5.71
CA ALA A 68 17.87 -1.92 4.30
C ALA A 68 17.32 -3.28 3.84
N GLN A 69 17.51 -4.34 4.64
CA GLN A 69 16.94 -5.67 4.35
C GLN A 69 15.42 -5.66 4.28
N LEU A 70 14.75 -5.05 5.27
CA LEU A 70 13.29 -4.91 5.27
C LEU A 70 12.80 -4.19 4.02
N PHE A 71 13.52 -3.15 3.59
CA PHE A 71 13.15 -2.39 2.41
C PHE A 71 13.31 -3.20 1.13
N GLU A 72 14.40 -3.95 1.00
CA GLU A 72 14.63 -4.89 -0.09
C GLU A 72 13.51 -5.94 -0.15
N ASP A 73 13.13 -6.50 1.00
CA ASP A 73 12.02 -7.45 1.12
C ASP A 73 10.70 -6.85 0.65
N ILE A 74 10.36 -5.63 1.09
CA ILE A 74 9.13 -4.94 0.66
C ILE A 74 9.13 -4.73 -0.85
N VAL A 75 10.26 -4.29 -1.44
CA VAL A 75 10.35 -4.08 -2.89
C VAL A 75 10.19 -5.39 -3.65
N ARG A 76 10.83 -6.46 -3.19
CA ARG A 76 10.70 -7.80 -3.79
C ARG A 76 9.24 -8.29 -3.73
N LEU A 77 8.60 -8.22 -2.56
CA LEU A 77 7.21 -8.66 -2.38
C LEU A 77 6.23 -7.84 -3.24
N GLU A 78 6.40 -6.52 -3.34
CA GLU A 78 5.55 -5.70 -4.21
C GLU A 78 5.73 -6.05 -5.69
N ASN A 79 6.96 -6.35 -6.14
CA ASN A 79 7.21 -6.79 -7.51
C ASN A 79 6.57 -8.16 -7.79
N GLU A 80 6.69 -9.11 -6.87
CA GLU A 80 6.05 -10.43 -6.99
C GLU A 80 4.51 -10.31 -7.04
N LEU A 81 3.92 -9.51 -6.14
CA LEU A 81 2.49 -9.22 -6.13
C LEU A 81 2.02 -8.57 -7.43
N GLU A 82 2.81 -7.65 -7.99
CA GLU A 82 2.49 -7.03 -9.26
C GLU A 82 2.54 -8.01 -10.43
N LEU A 83 3.54 -8.89 -10.45
CA LEU A 83 3.65 -9.96 -11.43
C LEU A 83 2.43 -10.89 -11.36
N GLN A 84 2.00 -11.25 -10.15
CA GLN A 84 0.79 -12.04 -9.95
C GLN A 84 -0.45 -11.32 -10.48
N ARG A 85 -0.58 -10.00 -10.25
CA ARG A 85 -1.68 -9.21 -10.81
C ARG A 85 -1.66 -9.26 -12.34
N GLN A 86 -0.51 -9.04 -12.97
CA GLN A 86 -0.36 -9.03 -14.42
C GLN A 86 -0.80 -10.34 -15.08
N TYR A 87 -0.52 -11.49 -14.46
CA TYR A 87 -0.89 -12.77 -15.04
C TYR A 87 -2.30 -13.23 -14.67
N LYS A 88 -2.74 -13.03 -13.42
CA LYS A 88 -4.00 -13.61 -12.92
C LYS A 88 -5.21 -12.72 -13.16
N ILE A 89 -5.07 -11.40 -13.02
CA ILE A 89 -6.22 -10.48 -13.08
C ILE A 89 -6.86 -10.42 -14.47
N PRO A 90 -6.12 -10.46 -15.60
CA PRO A 90 -6.75 -10.50 -16.92
C PRO A 90 -7.62 -11.74 -17.17
N GLN A 91 -7.43 -12.81 -16.38
CA GLN A 91 -8.22 -14.04 -16.47
C GLN A 91 -9.53 -13.95 -15.67
N ILE A 92 -9.73 -12.87 -14.91
CA ILE A 92 -10.87 -12.68 -14.01
C ILE A 92 -11.71 -11.52 -14.54
N ASN A 93 -13.01 -11.75 -14.73
CA ASN A 93 -13.94 -10.66 -14.97
C ASN A 93 -14.21 -9.93 -13.65
N LEU A 94 -13.57 -8.78 -13.45
CA LEU A 94 -13.70 -7.98 -12.23
C LEU A 94 -15.13 -7.53 -11.94
N SER A 95 -15.96 -7.34 -12.96
CA SER A 95 -17.37 -6.97 -12.78
C SER A 95 -18.18 -8.13 -12.23
N ASP A 96 -17.92 -9.35 -12.71
CA ASP A 96 -18.57 -10.56 -12.18
C ASP A 96 -18.11 -10.85 -10.75
N LEU A 97 -16.81 -10.67 -10.45
CA LEU A 97 -16.27 -10.77 -9.10
C LEU A 97 -16.94 -9.76 -8.17
N TYR A 98 -17.02 -8.49 -8.58
CA TYR A 98 -17.66 -7.45 -7.77
C TYR A 98 -19.13 -7.78 -7.50
N ARG A 99 -19.88 -8.24 -8.53
CA ARG A 99 -21.27 -8.65 -8.39
C ARG A 99 -21.44 -9.86 -7.45
N ALA A 100 -20.45 -10.75 -7.38
CA ALA A 100 -20.46 -11.86 -6.44
C ALA A 100 -20.33 -11.39 -4.97
N ILE A 101 -19.69 -10.24 -4.74
CA ILE A 101 -19.59 -9.61 -3.42
C ILE A 101 -20.86 -8.77 -3.15
N ASP A 102 -21.29 -7.92 -4.07
CA ASP A 102 -22.51 -7.11 -3.97
C ASP A 102 -23.77 -7.89 -4.38
N LYS A 103 -24.08 -8.95 -3.62
CA LYS A 103 -25.22 -9.85 -3.91
C LYS A 103 -26.57 -9.12 -3.98
N ASP A 104 -26.74 -8.07 -3.18
CA ASP A 104 -27.96 -7.27 -3.10
C ASP A 104 -28.04 -6.15 -4.16
N MET A 105 -27.02 -6.00 -5.00
CA MET A 105 -26.91 -4.94 -6.02
C MET A 105 -27.07 -3.51 -5.46
N LYS A 106 -26.45 -3.23 -4.31
CA LYS A 106 -26.49 -1.92 -3.64
C LYS A 106 -25.68 -0.86 -4.40
N GLY A 107 -24.76 -1.29 -5.27
CA GLY A 107 -23.78 -0.43 -5.93
C GLY A 107 -22.54 -0.16 -5.07
N PHE A 108 -22.48 -0.70 -3.85
CA PHE A 108 -21.33 -0.63 -2.95
C PHE A 108 -21.28 -1.86 -2.05
N CYS A 109 -20.08 -2.29 -1.69
CA CYS A 109 -19.83 -3.36 -0.73
C CYS A 109 -19.40 -2.79 0.62
N THR A 110 -19.87 -3.40 1.70
CA THR A 110 -19.44 -3.16 3.08
C THR A 110 -18.53 -4.29 3.56
N LEU A 111 -17.96 -4.15 4.76
CA LEU A 111 -17.16 -5.21 5.37
C LEU A 111 -17.98 -6.51 5.56
N HIS A 112 -19.28 -6.38 5.86
CA HIS A 112 -20.16 -7.54 6.01
C HIS A 112 -20.32 -8.31 4.69
N ASP A 113 -20.41 -7.60 3.57
CA ASP A 113 -20.52 -8.22 2.24
C ASP A 113 -19.26 -9.03 1.90
N TYR A 114 -18.08 -8.56 2.32
CA TYR A 114 -16.83 -9.29 2.15
C TYR A 114 -16.84 -10.59 2.97
N PHE A 115 -17.23 -10.53 4.25
CA PHE A 115 -17.36 -11.74 5.08
C PHE A 115 -18.33 -12.74 4.46
N ALA A 116 -19.52 -12.29 4.09
CA ALA A 116 -20.53 -13.14 3.47
C ALA A 116 -20.05 -13.76 2.15
N PHE A 117 -19.26 -13.02 1.35
CA PHE A 117 -18.64 -13.55 0.13
C PHE A 117 -17.65 -14.67 0.43
N PHE A 118 -16.67 -14.43 1.32
CA PHE A 118 -15.65 -15.42 1.68
C PHE A 118 -16.27 -16.65 2.36
N GLU A 119 -17.17 -16.47 3.32
CA GLU A 119 -17.89 -17.58 3.97
C GLU A 119 -18.68 -18.41 2.95
N SER A 120 -19.36 -17.77 1.99
CA SER A 120 -20.11 -18.51 0.97
C SER A 120 -19.24 -19.19 -0.09
N SER A 121 -18.00 -18.71 -0.29
CA SER A 121 -17.09 -19.24 -1.32
C SER A 121 -16.20 -20.37 -0.79
N TYR A 122 -16.03 -20.48 0.53
CA TYR A 122 -15.19 -21.47 1.18
C TYR A 122 -16.00 -22.19 2.27
N CYS A 123 -16.44 -23.41 1.99
CA CYS A 123 -17.42 -24.14 2.81
C CYS A 123 -16.85 -24.84 4.06
N GLU A 124 -15.53 -25.07 4.16
CA GLU A 124 -14.97 -25.94 5.21
C GLU A 124 -13.81 -25.27 5.97
N ASP A 125 -12.79 -24.80 5.25
CA ASP A 125 -11.68 -24.05 5.84
C ASP A 125 -11.49 -22.74 5.08
N LEU A 126 -11.74 -21.63 5.77
CA LEU A 126 -11.48 -20.30 5.23
C LEU A 126 -9.95 -20.16 5.14
N PRO A 127 -9.36 -20.02 3.93
CA PRO A 127 -7.91 -19.90 3.80
C PRO A 127 -7.39 -18.54 4.32
N VAL A 128 -8.29 -17.68 4.80
CA VAL A 128 -8.04 -16.32 5.25
C VAL A 128 -8.73 -16.09 6.59
N SER A 129 -8.04 -15.44 7.51
CA SER A 129 -8.57 -14.99 8.80
C SER A 129 -9.52 -13.80 8.67
N THR A 130 -10.30 -13.56 9.71
CA THR A 130 -11.21 -12.41 9.76
C THR A 130 -10.48 -11.06 9.70
N GLU A 131 -9.26 -11.01 10.25
CA GLU A 131 -8.36 -9.87 10.26
C GLU A 131 -7.85 -9.58 8.85
N GLU A 132 -7.53 -10.61 8.07
CA GLU A 132 -7.09 -10.46 6.68
C GLU A 132 -8.21 -9.93 5.79
N ILE A 133 -9.45 -10.41 5.96
CA ILE A 133 -10.62 -9.87 5.26
C ILE A 133 -10.83 -8.40 5.63
N THR A 134 -10.72 -8.07 6.92
CA THR A 134 -10.83 -6.69 7.41
C THR A 134 -9.75 -5.79 6.82
N TYR A 135 -8.52 -6.29 6.73
CA TYR A 135 -7.41 -5.57 6.14
C TYR A 135 -7.62 -5.34 4.64
N LEU A 136 -8.06 -6.37 3.91
CA LEU A 136 -8.39 -6.28 2.48
C LEU A 136 -9.48 -5.23 2.23
N PHE A 137 -10.55 -5.26 3.02
CA PHE A 137 -11.61 -4.25 2.94
C PHE A 137 -11.08 -2.84 3.17
N LYS A 138 -10.31 -2.62 4.26
CA LYS A 138 -9.70 -1.31 4.56
C LYS A 138 -8.77 -0.82 3.46
N ARG A 139 -8.09 -1.75 2.77
CA ARG A 139 -7.22 -1.44 1.63
C ARG A 139 -8.04 -0.93 0.44
N HIS A 140 -9.22 -1.50 0.20
CA HIS A 140 -10.12 -1.06 -0.87
C HIS A 140 -10.89 0.23 -0.50
N ASP A 141 -11.28 0.41 0.77
CA ASP A 141 -11.95 1.62 1.29
C ASP A 141 -10.95 2.75 1.55
N ARG A 142 -10.30 3.22 0.49
CA ARG A 142 -9.23 4.24 0.57
C ARG A 142 -9.72 5.55 1.18
N GLN A 143 -10.99 5.89 0.97
CA GLN A 143 -11.62 7.12 1.48
C GLN A 143 -12.22 6.96 2.88
N ARG A 144 -12.15 5.75 3.47
CA ARG A 144 -12.66 5.45 4.82
C ARG A 144 -14.14 5.78 5.00
N GLN A 145 -14.94 5.48 3.99
CA GLN A 145 -16.39 5.73 3.99
C GLN A 145 -17.19 4.53 4.53
N GLY A 146 -16.51 3.43 4.85
CA GLY A 146 -17.15 2.16 5.19
C GLY A 146 -17.82 1.49 4.00
N ARG A 147 -17.43 1.87 2.77
CA ARG A 147 -18.02 1.39 1.51
C ARG A 147 -16.95 1.27 0.44
N VAL A 148 -17.06 0.25 -0.41
CA VAL A 148 -16.16 -0.02 -1.54
C VAL A 148 -16.99 -0.13 -2.80
N THR A 149 -16.70 0.69 -3.81
CA THR A 149 -17.35 0.62 -5.12
C THR A 149 -16.62 -0.33 -6.07
N GLU A 150 -17.24 -0.68 -7.20
CA GLU A 150 -16.56 -1.45 -8.25
C GLU A 150 -15.31 -0.71 -8.76
N GLY A 151 -15.38 0.62 -8.87
CA GLY A 151 -14.25 1.46 -9.27
C GLY A 151 -13.06 1.35 -8.31
N ASP A 152 -13.33 1.30 -7.00
CA ASP A 152 -12.28 1.15 -5.98
C ASP A 152 -11.60 -0.22 -6.08
N LEU A 153 -12.40 -1.29 -6.21
CA LEU A 153 -11.89 -2.66 -6.36
C LEU A 153 -11.06 -2.79 -7.65
N ARG A 154 -11.58 -2.28 -8.77
CA ARG A 154 -10.91 -2.32 -10.07
C ARG A 154 -9.59 -1.58 -10.02
N LYS A 155 -9.56 -0.38 -9.43
CA LYS A 155 -8.33 0.43 -9.31
C LYS A 155 -7.23 -0.28 -8.51
N GLU A 156 -7.57 -1.07 -7.49
CA GLU A 156 -6.59 -1.79 -6.68
C GLU A 156 -6.09 -3.10 -7.31
N LEU A 157 -6.98 -3.79 -8.02
CA LEU A 157 -6.67 -5.08 -8.65
C LEU A 157 -6.03 -4.93 -10.04
N THR A 158 -6.30 -3.83 -10.75
CA THR A 158 -5.74 -3.59 -12.08
C THR A 158 -4.21 -3.44 -12.00
N PRO A 159 -3.43 -4.19 -12.79
CA PRO A 159 -1.97 -4.03 -12.84
C PRO A 159 -1.59 -2.61 -13.25
N MET A 160 -0.58 -2.03 -12.61
CA MET A 160 -0.12 -0.67 -12.91
C MET A 160 0.40 -0.54 -14.34
N ALA A 161 1.03 -1.58 -14.89
CA ALA A 161 1.52 -1.57 -16.26
C ALA A 161 0.40 -1.45 -17.32
N SER A 162 -0.85 -1.73 -16.94
CA SER A 162 -2.01 -1.64 -17.84
C SER A 162 -2.72 -0.28 -17.78
N ILE A 163 -2.32 0.59 -16.84
CA ILE A 163 -2.80 1.98 -16.79
C ILE A 163 -2.06 2.73 -17.89
N LYS A 164 -2.68 2.87 -19.06
CA LYS A 164 -2.25 3.85 -20.05
C LYS A 164 -2.56 5.21 -19.44
N PHE A 165 -1.53 5.99 -19.13
CA PHE A 165 -1.72 7.40 -18.86
C PHE A 165 -2.17 8.02 -20.17
N ASP A 166 -3.43 8.46 -20.21
CA ASP A 166 -3.90 9.28 -21.31
C ASP A 166 -2.98 10.51 -21.34
N ASP A 167 -2.15 10.59 -22.39
CA ASP A 167 -1.31 11.73 -22.66
C ASP A 167 -2.22 12.97 -22.63
N PRO A 168 -1.97 13.97 -21.77
CA PRO A 168 -2.79 15.18 -21.78
C PRO A 168 -2.68 15.78 -23.18
N ALA A 169 -3.81 15.79 -23.88
CA ALA A 169 -3.92 16.14 -25.29
C ALA A 169 -3.08 17.38 -25.62
N GLN A 170 -2.17 17.21 -26.59
CA GLN A 170 -1.44 18.31 -27.25
C GLN A 170 -2.40 19.25 -27.97
#